data_AF-A0A943TS75-F1
#
_entry.id   AF-A0A943TS75-F1
#
_cell.length_a   1.000
_cell.length_b   1.000
_cell.length_c   1.000
_cell.angle_alpha   90.00
_cell.angle_beta   90.00
_cell.angle_gamma   90.00
#
_symmetry.space_group_name_H-M   'P 1'
#
loop_
_entity.id
_entity.type
_entity.pdbx_description
1 polymer ?
#
loop_
_entity_poly.entity_id
_entity_poly.type
_entity_poly.pdbx_seq_one_letter_code
_entity_poly.pdbx_strand_id
1 'polypeptide(L)'
;MDYIPHLTKRIGLFLLVLAAAIMMLTGCGGGGSSSGGGKETSAKPTSQLEKISSYVKATNGFNGHNVRFAFAIDKVLAKMKAGEDLDFASFPAYDSLKENLTEAKAESSGFSDIDESTTAVLKVLDEMVPLTSKMESYYKSKEYTTDGNQKGREMVASYLKLYDQFNEEYGKLDSAISRHNSELRDLLIEEMKKDNKVMAATYMEIGRDMRRALEAIDPEDPAKTDKAQIEKLLGQVKENMEKLKPAEDVSGVKSFKSSAERAIGRIRTYLAGGGGNDAFNDMVEAYNDFIRDSNRIDASELDNKKK
;
A
#
# COMPACT_ATOMS: atom_id res chain seq x y z
N MET A 1 -29.99 12.25 -17.58
CA MET A 1 -28.57 12.04 -17.95
C MET A 1 -27.92 11.41 -16.76
N ASP A 2 -27.69 10.11 -16.83
CA ASP A 2 -27.17 9.30 -15.74
C ASP A 2 -25.74 9.73 -15.44
N TYR A 3 -25.58 10.45 -14.34
CA TYR A 3 -24.28 10.76 -13.77
C TYR A 3 -23.78 9.47 -13.11
N ILE A 4 -23.23 8.56 -13.90
CA ILE A 4 -22.34 7.51 -13.39
C ILE A 4 -21.05 8.27 -13.06
N PRO A 5 -20.77 8.59 -11.79
CA PRO A 5 -19.54 9.27 -11.47
C PRO A 5 -18.43 8.28 -11.84
N HIS A 6 -17.52 8.74 -12.69
CA HIS A 6 -16.23 8.09 -12.88
C HIS A 6 -15.54 8.01 -11.52
N LEU A 7 -15.82 6.93 -10.78
CA LEU A 7 -15.17 6.51 -9.55
C LEU A 7 -13.82 5.83 -9.86
N THR A 8 -13.38 5.94 -11.10
CA THR A 8 -12.47 5.00 -11.76
C THR A 8 -11.48 5.76 -12.62
N LYS A 9 -10.70 6.62 -11.97
CA LYS A 9 -9.33 6.88 -12.37
C LYS A 9 -8.48 6.83 -11.10
N ARG A 10 -8.09 5.62 -10.69
CA ARG A 10 -7.13 5.32 -9.60
C ARG A 10 -7.55 5.59 -8.15
N ILE A 11 -8.74 6.12 -7.88
CA ILE A 11 -9.17 6.42 -6.51
C ILE A 11 -9.78 5.16 -5.88
N GLY A 12 -9.08 4.56 -4.91
CA GLY A 12 -9.72 3.66 -3.94
C GLY A 12 -8.93 2.41 -3.55
N LEU A 13 -7.89 2.03 -4.29
CA LEU A 13 -7.06 0.89 -3.88
C LEU A 13 -5.94 1.38 -2.95
N PHE A 14 -6.31 1.76 -1.73
CA PHE A 14 -5.37 1.99 -0.62
C PHE A 14 -4.81 0.64 -0.16
N LEU A 15 -4.04 0.01 -1.04
CA LEU A 15 -3.37 -1.24 -0.74
C LEU A 15 -2.18 -0.98 0.15
N LEU A 16 -2.10 -1.76 1.23
CA LEU A 16 -0.87 -1.85 1.96
C LEU A 16 0.14 -2.63 1.14
N VAL A 17 1.33 -2.05 0.99
CA VAL A 17 2.49 -2.73 0.42
C VAL A 17 3.15 -3.55 1.54
N LEU A 18 3.52 -4.79 1.23
CA LEU A 18 4.27 -5.62 2.17
C LEU A 18 5.56 -4.89 2.57
N ALA A 19 5.73 -4.64 3.87
CA ALA A 19 6.85 -3.91 4.45
C ALA A 19 7.86 -4.84 5.14
N ALA A 20 7.61 -6.16 5.12
CA ALA A 20 8.25 -7.21 5.92
C ALA A 20 9.69 -6.90 6.34
N ALA A 21 9.94 -7.07 7.64
CA ALA A 21 11.19 -6.73 8.30
C ALA A 21 12.39 -7.24 7.50
N ILE A 22 13.21 -6.30 7.04
CA ILE A 22 14.50 -6.58 6.41
C ILE A 22 15.44 -6.91 7.56
N MET A 23 15.25 -8.08 8.15
CA MET A 23 16.17 -8.53 9.18
C MET A 23 17.40 -9.02 8.47
N MET A 24 18.49 -8.27 8.66
CA MET A 24 19.78 -8.59 8.12
C MET A 24 20.10 -10.05 8.43
N LEU A 25 20.06 -10.87 7.39
CA LEU A 25 20.61 -12.21 7.41
C LEU A 25 22.14 -12.07 7.36
N THR A 26 22.73 -11.37 8.34
CA THR A 26 24.17 -11.30 8.54
C THR A 26 24.63 -12.65 9.07
N GLY A 27 24.70 -13.63 8.18
CA GLY A 27 25.57 -14.77 8.34
C GLY A 27 27.01 -14.26 8.31
N CYS A 28 27.68 -14.33 9.46
CA CYS A 28 29.11 -14.11 9.61
C CYS A 28 29.87 -15.08 8.69
N GLY A 29 30.23 -14.62 7.49
CA GLY A 29 31.16 -15.30 6.59
C GLY A 29 32.54 -14.67 6.75
N GLY A 30 33.35 -15.19 7.67
CA GLY A 30 34.76 -14.80 7.77
C GLY A 30 35.55 -15.23 6.54
N GLY A 31 36.47 -14.36 6.09
CA GLY A 31 37.61 -14.75 5.27
C GLY A 31 37.88 -13.87 4.05
N GLY A 32 38.94 -13.05 4.14
CA GLY A 32 39.76 -12.69 2.99
C GLY A 32 39.72 -11.22 2.57
N SER A 33 40.67 -10.44 3.08
CA SER A 33 41.14 -9.24 2.38
C SER A 33 41.60 -9.61 0.98
N SER A 34 40.99 -9.04 -0.05
CA SER A 34 41.65 -8.87 -1.35
C SER A 34 41.29 -7.52 -1.93
N SER A 35 42.31 -6.69 -2.14
CA SER A 35 42.21 -5.44 -2.88
C SER A 35 41.99 -5.77 -4.36
N GLY A 36 40.93 -5.24 -4.95
CA GLY A 36 40.70 -5.30 -6.39
C GLY A 36 39.76 -4.16 -6.78
N GLY A 37 40.32 -3.10 -7.37
CA GLY A 37 39.52 -2.05 -7.99
C GLY A 37 38.79 -2.59 -9.21
N GLY A 38 37.47 -2.40 -9.25
CA GLY A 38 36.66 -2.72 -10.43
C GLY A 38 35.16 -2.78 -10.14
N LYS A 39 34.45 -1.74 -10.61
CA LYS A 39 32.99 -1.60 -10.83
C LYS A 39 32.08 -1.62 -9.59
N GLU A 40 31.13 -0.67 -9.60
CA GLU A 40 30.00 -0.57 -8.70
C GLU A 40 29.46 -1.96 -8.34
N THR A 41 29.67 -2.35 -7.08
CA THR A 41 28.95 -3.47 -6.50
C THR A 41 27.47 -3.08 -6.52
N SER A 42 26.67 -3.73 -7.37
CA SER A 42 25.21 -3.60 -7.31
C SER A 42 24.79 -3.77 -5.84
N ALA A 43 24.11 -2.77 -5.28
CA ALA A 43 23.68 -2.81 -3.89
C ALA A 43 22.84 -4.07 -3.65
N LYS A 44 22.99 -4.71 -2.47
CA LYS A 44 22.16 -5.87 -2.14
C LYS A 44 20.68 -5.46 -2.09
N PRO A 45 19.74 -6.32 -2.52
CA PRO A 45 18.31 -6.03 -2.48
C PRO A 45 17.82 -5.61 -1.08
N THR A 46 18.39 -6.18 -0.02
CA THR A 46 18.08 -5.80 1.36
C THR A 46 18.41 -4.33 1.67
N SER A 47 19.60 -3.86 1.29
CA SER A 47 20.00 -2.46 1.50
C SER A 47 19.15 -1.49 0.68
N GLN A 48 18.73 -1.89 -0.52
CA GLN A 48 17.82 -1.07 -1.33
C GLN A 48 16.40 -1.06 -0.74
N LEU A 49 15.91 -2.19 -0.22
CA LEU A 49 14.63 -2.26 0.51
C LEU A 49 14.65 -1.38 1.76
N GLU A 50 15.79 -1.26 2.46
CA GLU A 50 15.94 -0.40 3.63
C GLU A 50 15.73 1.07 3.26
N LYS A 51 16.32 1.51 2.13
CA LYS A 51 16.18 2.89 1.63
C LYS A 51 14.76 3.25 1.24
N ILE A 52 13.99 2.31 0.68
CA ILE A 52 12.58 2.56 0.34
C ILE A 52 11.61 2.31 1.51
N SER A 53 12.09 1.79 2.64
CA SER A 53 11.23 1.37 3.75
C SER A 53 10.48 2.52 4.41
N SER A 54 11.09 3.71 4.52
CA SER A 54 10.47 4.92 5.05
C SER A 54 9.32 5.40 4.16
N TYR A 55 9.50 5.35 2.83
CA TYR A 55 8.47 5.65 1.84
C TYR A 55 7.30 4.66 1.92
N VAL A 56 7.59 3.35 1.96
CA VAL A 56 6.55 2.31 2.13
C VAL A 56 5.76 2.51 3.42
N LYS A 57 6.43 2.87 4.53
CA LYS A 57 5.76 3.18 5.80
C LYS A 57 4.88 4.41 5.69
N ALA A 58 5.36 5.49 5.07
CA ALA A 58 4.61 6.72 4.87
C ALA A 58 3.33 6.48 4.07
N THR A 59 3.43 5.79 2.93
CA THR A 59 2.26 5.50 2.08
C THR A 59 1.31 4.49 2.73
N ASN A 60 1.82 3.45 3.38
CA ASN A 60 0.98 2.50 4.14
C ASN A 60 0.24 3.17 5.31
N GLY A 61 0.89 4.10 6.01
CA GLY A 61 0.27 4.86 7.10
C GLY A 61 -0.90 5.70 6.61
N PHE A 62 -0.68 6.44 5.51
CA PHE A 62 -1.73 7.23 4.85
C PHE A 62 -2.88 6.34 4.32
N ASN A 63 -2.55 5.27 3.61
CA ASN A 63 -3.52 4.33 3.03
C ASN A 63 -4.36 3.65 4.13
N GLY A 64 -3.70 3.17 5.18
CA GLY A 64 -4.37 2.55 6.32
C GLY A 64 -5.30 3.51 7.06
N HIS A 65 -4.92 4.78 7.20
CA HIS A 65 -5.80 5.81 7.75
C HIS A 65 -7.05 6.01 6.88
N ASN A 66 -6.86 6.17 5.57
CA ASN A 66 -7.98 6.45 4.66
C ASN A 66 -8.96 5.28 4.60
N VAL A 67 -8.48 4.03 4.61
CA VAL A 67 -9.36 2.85 4.71
C VAL A 67 -10.15 2.87 6.01
N ARG A 68 -9.49 3.15 7.15
CA ARG A 68 -10.14 3.18 8.46
C ARG A 68 -11.24 4.24 8.56
N PHE A 69 -11.05 5.39 7.91
CA PHE A 69 -11.95 6.54 7.97
C PHE A 69 -12.76 6.78 6.68
N ALA A 70 -12.80 5.81 5.77
CA ALA A 70 -13.47 5.91 4.48
C ALA A 70 -14.95 6.35 4.62
N PHE A 71 -15.67 5.83 5.62
CA PHE A 71 -17.08 6.18 5.86
C PHE A 71 -17.32 7.70 6.03
N ALA A 72 -16.36 8.43 6.58
CA ALA A 72 -16.45 9.87 6.80
C ALA A 72 -15.89 10.64 5.61
N ILE A 73 -14.72 10.23 5.12
CA ILE A 73 -14.01 10.88 4.02
C ILE A 73 -14.82 10.79 2.72
N ASP A 74 -15.31 9.61 2.37
CA ASP A 74 -16.05 9.39 1.13
C ASP A 74 -17.39 10.11 1.14
N LYS A 75 -18.06 10.14 2.30
CA LYS A 75 -19.31 10.89 2.48
C LYS A 75 -19.11 12.38 2.23
N VAL A 76 -18.05 12.97 2.78
CA VAL A 76 -17.72 14.39 2.59
C VAL A 76 -17.36 14.68 1.13
N LEU A 77 -16.53 13.84 0.53
CA LEU A 77 -16.15 13.97 -0.88
C LEU A 77 -17.35 13.85 -1.82
N ALA A 78 -18.27 12.93 -1.54
CA ALA A 78 -19.50 12.76 -2.32
C ALA A 78 -20.38 14.02 -2.28
N LYS A 79 -20.59 14.60 -1.10
CA LYS A 79 -21.30 15.88 -0.95
C LYS A 79 -20.63 17.01 -1.72
N MET A 80 -19.30 17.14 -1.61
CA MET A 80 -18.53 18.15 -2.34
C MET A 80 -18.72 18.03 -3.86
N LYS A 81 -18.64 16.80 -4.40
CA LYS A 81 -18.84 16.53 -5.82
C LYS A 81 -20.28 16.76 -6.28
N ALA A 82 -21.26 16.57 -5.40
CA ALA A 82 -22.66 16.88 -5.66
C ALA A 82 -22.99 18.39 -5.60
N GLY A 83 -22.03 19.22 -5.17
CA GLY A 83 -22.26 20.65 -4.94
C GLY A 83 -23.12 20.93 -3.71
N GLU A 84 -23.25 19.96 -2.80
CA GLU A 84 -23.98 20.13 -1.55
C GLU A 84 -23.18 20.99 -0.57
N ASP A 85 -23.91 21.83 0.17
CA ASP A 85 -23.35 22.53 1.31
C ASP A 85 -22.93 21.54 2.40
N LEU A 86 -21.74 21.77 2.96
CA LEU A 86 -21.22 20.96 4.05
C LEU A 86 -21.60 21.57 5.40
N ASP A 87 -21.68 20.70 6.39
CA ASP A 87 -21.91 21.01 7.80
C ASP A 87 -20.80 20.44 8.71
N PHE A 88 -19.95 19.58 8.15
CA PHE A 88 -18.73 19.06 8.73
C PHE A 88 -17.71 18.77 7.61
N ALA A 89 -16.45 18.65 7.98
CA ALA A 89 -15.40 18.20 7.07
C ALA A 89 -14.60 17.05 7.68
N SER A 90 -14.17 16.14 6.83
CA SER A 90 -13.31 15.00 7.15
C SER A 90 -12.47 14.72 5.91
N PHE A 91 -11.16 14.68 6.10
CA PHE A 91 -10.19 14.57 5.01
C PHE A 91 -9.23 13.41 5.26
N PRO A 92 -8.57 12.92 4.19
CA PRO A 92 -7.39 12.08 4.34
C PRO A 92 -6.32 12.71 5.24
N ALA A 93 -5.45 11.88 5.82
CA ALA A 93 -4.36 12.30 6.71
C ALA A 93 -3.18 12.94 5.94
N TYR A 94 -3.45 14.03 5.21
CA TYR A 94 -2.49 14.73 4.35
C TYR A 94 -1.31 15.32 5.13
N ASP A 95 -1.56 15.80 6.35
CA ASP A 95 -0.54 16.36 7.25
C ASP A 95 0.49 15.29 7.64
N SER A 96 0.01 14.13 8.06
CA SER A 96 0.82 12.98 8.43
C SER A 96 1.58 12.44 7.24
N LEU A 97 0.96 12.38 6.05
CA LEU A 97 1.65 11.99 4.83
C LEU A 97 2.77 12.98 4.48
N LYS A 98 2.52 14.29 4.60
CA LYS A 98 3.52 15.34 4.32
C LYS A 98 4.73 15.22 5.24
N GLU A 99 4.50 15.06 6.54
CA GLU A 99 5.55 14.88 7.55
C GLU A 99 6.40 13.65 7.21
N ASN A 100 5.77 12.48 7.09
CA ASN A 100 6.47 11.22 6.84
C ASN A 100 7.23 11.19 5.50
N LEU A 101 6.68 11.79 4.43
CA LEU A 101 7.39 11.89 3.15
C LEU A 101 8.55 12.89 3.19
N THR A 102 8.44 13.96 3.98
CA THR A 102 9.54 14.92 4.18
C THR A 102 10.70 14.25 4.89
N GLU A 103 10.42 13.46 5.93
CA GLU A 103 11.43 12.66 6.64
C GLU A 103 12.05 11.61 5.73
N ALA A 104 11.23 10.83 5.01
CA ALA A 104 11.71 9.80 4.07
C ALA A 104 12.63 10.39 2.99
N LYS A 105 12.29 11.58 2.49
CA LYS A 105 13.06 12.30 1.47
C LYS A 105 14.47 12.69 1.92
N ALA A 106 14.70 12.89 3.21
CA ALA A 106 16.00 13.29 3.73
C ALA A 106 17.11 12.24 3.45
N GLU A 107 16.75 10.96 3.34
CA GLU A 107 17.70 9.86 3.15
C GLU A 107 17.86 9.43 1.67
N SER A 108 17.02 9.96 0.76
CA SER A 108 16.82 9.47 -0.62
C SER A 108 16.41 7.99 -0.70
N SER A 109 15.49 7.68 -1.61
CA SER A 109 15.12 6.28 -1.87
C SER A 109 16.22 5.49 -2.59
N GLY A 110 17.17 6.18 -3.24
CA GLY A 110 18.09 5.59 -4.21
C GLY A 110 17.47 5.32 -5.59
N PHE A 111 16.21 5.75 -5.82
CA PHE A 111 15.48 5.62 -7.07
C PHE A 111 14.92 6.99 -7.49
N SER A 112 15.38 7.51 -8.63
CA SER A 112 15.06 8.89 -9.04
C SER A 112 13.56 9.13 -9.23
N ASP A 113 12.83 8.13 -9.74
CA ASP A 113 11.39 8.22 -9.96
C ASP A 113 10.57 8.27 -8.66
N ILE A 114 11.00 7.58 -7.59
CA ILE A 114 10.41 7.72 -6.25
C ILE A 114 10.71 9.11 -5.69
N ASP A 115 11.95 9.58 -5.79
CA ASP A 115 12.37 10.88 -5.24
C ASP A 115 11.68 12.07 -5.96
N GLU A 116 11.56 11.99 -7.28
CA GLU A 116 10.86 12.96 -8.12
C GLU A 116 9.35 12.98 -7.81
N SER A 117 8.71 11.80 -7.77
CA SER A 117 7.28 11.69 -7.47
C SER A 117 6.97 12.16 -6.03
N THR A 118 7.86 11.87 -5.07
CA THR A 118 7.74 12.37 -3.69
C THR A 118 7.79 13.90 -3.66
N THR A 119 8.67 14.50 -4.46
CA THR A 119 8.77 15.96 -4.58
C THR A 119 7.47 16.56 -5.13
N ALA A 120 6.88 15.94 -6.15
CA ALA A 120 5.61 16.37 -6.73
C ALA A 120 4.45 16.27 -5.73
N VAL A 121 4.35 15.16 -5.00
CA VAL A 121 3.35 14.97 -3.94
C VAL A 121 3.50 16.02 -2.84
N LEU A 122 4.72 16.25 -2.34
CA LEU A 122 4.97 17.25 -1.29
C LEU A 122 4.55 18.66 -1.71
N LYS A 123 4.77 19.02 -2.98
CA LYS A 123 4.34 20.32 -3.52
C LYS A 123 2.82 20.49 -3.48
N VAL A 124 2.05 19.45 -3.80
CA VAL A 124 0.58 19.52 -3.68
C VAL A 124 0.16 19.58 -2.21
N LEU A 125 0.84 18.82 -1.34
CA LEU A 125 0.59 18.81 0.10
C LEU A 125 0.90 20.16 0.79
N ASP A 126 1.83 20.96 0.25
CA ASP A 126 2.09 22.33 0.73
C ASP A 126 0.87 23.24 0.63
N GLU A 127 -0.01 23.01 -0.35
CA GLU A 127 -1.27 23.75 -0.52
C GLU A 127 -2.46 23.02 0.11
N MET A 128 -2.51 21.69 0.00
CA MET A 128 -3.62 20.87 0.50
C MET A 128 -3.78 20.97 2.02
N VAL A 129 -2.67 20.79 2.76
CA VAL A 129 -2.69 20.75 4.24
C VAL A 129 -3.26 22.05 4.85
N PRO A 130 -2.78 23.26 4.50
CA PRO A 130 -3.37 24.48 5.07
C PRO A 130 -4.83 24.68 4.65
N LEU A 131 -5.23 24.24 3.45
CA LEU A 131 -6.62 24.32 3.02
C LEU A 131 -7.53 23.42 3.86
N THR A 132 -7.17 22.15 4.05
CA THR A 132 -7.98 21.20 4.83
C THR A 132 -8.08 21.63 6.30
N SER A 133 -6.98 22.12 6.91
CA SER A 133 -7.01 22.68 8.27
C SER A 133 -7.92 23.92 8.39
N LYS A 134 -7.94 24.78 7.36
CA LYS A 134 -8.85 25.93 7.30
C LYS A 134 -10.31 25.49 7.19
N MET A 135 -10.60 24.50 6.34
CA MET A 135 -11.95 23.94 6.19
C MET A 135 -12.45 23.30 7.48
N GLU A 136 -11.62 22.48 8.13
CA GLU A 136 -11.96 21.88 9.43
C GLU A 136 -12.28 22.94 10.48
N SER A 137 -11.47 24.00 10.55
CA SER A 137 -11.69 25.10 11.49
C SER A 137 -13.02 25.82 11.23
N TYR A 138 -13.33 26.10 9.95
CA TYR A 138 -14.56 26.78 9.53
C TYR A 138 -15.83 25.98 9.86
N TYR A 139 -15.83 24.67 9.62
CA TYR A 139 -16.99 23.83 9.97
C TYR A 139 -17.09 23.58 11.48
N LYS A 140 -15.95 23.44 12.17
CA LYS A 140 -15.90 23.30 13.63
C LYS A 140 -16.39 24.56 14.35
N SER A 141 -16.05 25.75 13.87
CA SER A 141 -16.51 27.04 14.42
C SER A 141 -17.97 27.37 14.07
N LYS A 142 -18.59 26.58 13.18
CA LYS A 142 -19.93 26.82 12.62
C LYS A 142 -20.05 28.15 11.87
N GLU A 143 -18.96 28.69 11.33
CA GLU A 143 -19.01 29.93 10.56
C GLU A 143 -19.96 29.86 9.35
N TYR A 144 -20.17 28.65 8.81
CA TYR A 144 -21.13 28.39 7.73
C TYR A 144 -22.57 28.83 8.03
N THR A 145 -22.98 28.88 9.30
CA THR A 145 -24.33 29.37 9.67
C THR A 145 -24.46 30.88 9.55
N THR A 146 -23.34 31.60 9.46
CA THR A 146 -23.30 33.06 9.41
C THR A 146 -23.23 33.57 7.97
N ASP A 147 -22.49 32.89 7.10
CA ASP A 147 -22.28 33.28 5.70
C ASP A 147 -23.08 32.45 4.69
N GLY A 148 -24.02 31.62 5.15
CA GLY A 148 -24.83 30.76 4.29
C GLY A 148 -23.97 29.82 3.43
N ASN A 149 -22.91 29.27 4.01
CA ASN A 149 -21.93 28.40 3.36
C ASN A 149 -21.12 29.04 2.21
N GLN A 150 -21.13 30.37 2.05
CA GLN A 150 -20.43 31.02 0.94
C GLN A 150 -18.93 30.69 0.92
N LYS A 151 -18.22 30.89 2.04
CA LYS A 151 -16.78 30.54 2.11
C LYS A 151 -16.56 29.03 1.99
N GLY A 152 -17.48 28.23 2.53
CA GLY A 152 -17.47 26.78 2.40
C GLY A 152 -17.40 26.34 0.94
N ARG A 153 -18.29 26.87 0.10
CA ARG A 153 -18.32 26.58 -1.35
C ARG A 153 -17.04 26.99 -2.07
N GLU A 154 -16.46 28.15 -1.74
CA GLU A 154 -15.18 28.61 -2.32
C GLU A 154 -14.02 27.67 -1.94
N MET A 155 -13.96 27.23 -0.69
CA MET A 155 -12.94 26.28 -0.23
C MET A 155 -13.14 24.89 -0.85
N VAL A 156 -14.38 24.42 -1.00
CA VAL A 156 -14.69 23.14 -1.67
C VAL A 156 -14.20 23.16 -3.13
N ALA A 157 -14.44 24.24 -3.87
CA ALA A 157 -13.95 24.37 -5.24
C ALA A 157 -12.41 24.31 -5.31
N SER A 158 -11.73 24.96 -4.36
CA SER A 158 -10.26 24.91 -4.24
C SER A 158 -9.76 23.51 -3.88
N TYR A 159 -10.47 22.82 -2.97
CA TYR A 159 -10.14 21.48 -2.52
C TYR A 159 -10.26 20.46 -3.66
N LEU A 160 -11.36 20.47 -4.42
CA LEU A 160 -11.56 19.53 -5.52
C LEU A 160 -10.47 19.64 -6.60
N LYS A 161 -9.98 20.86 -6.87
CA LYS A 161 -8.85 21.06 -7.79
C LYS A 161 -7.55 20.44 -7.26
N LEU A 162 -7.23 20.67 -5.98
CA LEU A 162 -6.05 20.08 -5.35
C LEU A 162 -6.18 18.57 -5.18
N TYR A 163 -7.39 18.06 -4.98
CA TYR A 163 -7.69 16.64 -4.81
C TYR A 163 -7.35 15.85 -6.08
N ASP A 164 -7.74 16.35 -7.25
CA ASP A 164 -7.40 15.71 -8.52
C ASP A 164 -5.88 15.70 -8.77
N GLN A 165 -5.21 16.83 -8.49
CA GLN A 165 -3.75 16.92 -8.59
C GLN A 165 -3.03 15.99 -7.63
N PHE A 166 -3.50 15.91 -6.37
CA PHE A 166 -2.96 15.02 -5.37
C PHE A 166 -3.08 13.57 -5.82
N ASN A 167 -4.25 13.13 -6.28
CA ASN A 167 -4.45 11.74 -6.72
C ASN A 167 -3.58 11.38 -7.93
N GLU A 168 -3.36 12.31 -8.85
CA GLU A 168 -2.47 12.09 -9.98
C GLU A 168 -1.02 11.86 -9.51
N GLU A 169 -0.47 12.78 -8.71
CA GLU A 169 0.92 12.71 -8.25
C GLU A 169 1.15 11.58 -7.25
N TYR A 170 0.21 11.37 -6.32
CA TYR A 170 0.25 10.28 -5.35
C TYR A 170 0.21 8.93 -6.07
N GLY A 171 -0.63 8.78 -7.11
CA GLY A 171 -0.68 7.56 -7.91
C GLY A 171 0.64 7.25 -8.63
N LYS A 172 1.42 8.26 -9.04
CA LYS A 172 2.77 8.07 -9.60
C LYS A 172 3.74 7.57 -8.54
N LEU A 173 3.73 8.19 -7.35
CA LEU A 173 4.56 7.78 -6.21
C LEU A 173 4.27 6.35 -5.77
N ASP A 174 2.99 6.02 -5.55
CA ASP A 174 2.55 4.69 -5.12
C ASP A 174 2.96 3.61 -6.14
N SER A 175 2.76 3.89 -7.44
CA SER A 175 3.18 2.99 -8.52
C SER A 175 4.70 2.77 -8.54
N ALA A 176 5.50 3.82 -8.34
CA ALA A 176 6.95 3.73 -8.32
C ALA A 176 7.45 2.90 -7.12
N ILE A 177 6.91 3.17 -5.93
CA ILE A 177 7.23 2.41 -4.71
C ILE A 177 6.84 0.94 -4.87
N SER A 178 5.62 0.65 -5.33
CA SER A 178 5.14 -0.73 -5.49
C SER A 178 6.02 -1.53 -6.45
N ARG A 179 6.37 -0.94 -7.61
CA ARG A 179 7.24 -1.57 -8.60
C ARG A 179 8.63 -1.89 -8.04
N HIS A 180 9.33 -0.89 -7.48
CA HIS A 180 10.68 -1.13 -6.94
C HIS A 180 10.66 -2.10 -5.75
N ASN A 181 9.67 -1.99 -4.86
CA ASN A 181 9.50 -2.95 -3.76
C ASN A 181 9.25 -4.37 -4.29
N SER A 182 8.45 -4.53 -5.35
CA SER A 182 8.22 -5.83 -6.00
C SER A 182 9.51 -6.41 -6.57
N GLU A 183 10.23 -5.63 -7.38
CA GLU A 183 11.46 -6.07 -8.05
C GLU A 183 12.53 -6.47 -7.04
N LEU A 184 12.73 -5.66 -6.00
CA LEU A 184 13.68 -5.96 -4.93
C LEU A 184 13.28 -7.19 -4.13
N ARG A 185 11.99 -7.42 -3.90
CA ARG A 185 11.49 -8.63 -3.21
C ARG A 185 11.67 -9.89 -4.06
N ASP A 186 11.48 -9.79 -5.38
CA ASP A 186 11.77 -10.90 -6.29
C ASP A 186 13.25 -11.28 -6.24
N LEU A 187 14.15 -10.28 -6.24
CA LEU A 187 15.59 -10.52 -6.06
C LEU A 187 15.91 -11.14 -4.70
N LEU A 188 15.28 -10.64 -3.63
CA LEU A 188 15.48 -11.17 -2.28
C LEU A 188 15.01 -12.63 -2.14
N ILE A 189 13.90 -13.02 -2.77
CA ILE A 189 13.44 -14.41 -2.82
C ILE A 189 14.51 -15.30 -3.46
N GLU A 190 15.09 -14.87 -4.58
CA GLU A 190 16.13 -15.63 -5.27
C GLU A 190 17.43 -15.72 -4.46
N GLU A 191 17.80 -14.67 -3.72
CA GLU A 191 18.92 -14.73 -2.76
C GLU A 191 18.63 -15.71 -1.61
N MET A 192 17.43 -15.67 -1.01
CA MET A 192 17.04 -16.60 0.06
C MET A 192 17.12 -18.06 -0.39
N LYS A 193 16.69 -18.37 -1.62
CA LYS A 193 16.80 -19.73 -2.18
C LYS A 193 18.26 -20.18 -2.32
N LYS A 194 19.14 -19.29 -2.81
CA LYS A 194 20.59 -19.57 -2.92
C LYS A 194 21.25 -19.80 -1.56
N ASP A 195 20.78 -19.08 -0.54
CA ASP A 195 21.22 -19.20 0.84
C ASP A 195 20.58 -20.39 1.59
N ASN A 196 19.80 -21.23 0.90
CA ASN A 196 19.08 -22.37 1.47
C ASN A 196 18.07 -21.99 2.58
N LYS A 197 17.52 -20.77 2.52
CA LYS A 197 16.44 -20.26 3.38
C LYS A 197 15.08 -20.51 2.73
N VAL A 198 14.75 -21.78 2.58
CA VAL A 198 13.63 -22.24 1.75
C VAL A 198 12.29 -21.82 2.34
N MET A 199 12.13 -21.84 3.67
CA MET A 199 10.87 -21.45 4.32
C MET A 199 10.67 -19.93 4.26
N ALA A 200 11.71 -19.13 4.51
CA ALA A 200 11.64 -17.69 4.35
C ALA A 200 11.32 -17.29 2.89
N ALA A 201 11.96 -17.95 1.91
CA ALA A 201 11.65 -17.73 0.50
C ALA A 201 10.19 -18.10 0.18
N THR A 202 9.72 -19.26 0.65
CA THR A 202 8.32 -19.73 0.46
C THR A 202 7.32 -18.74 1.05
N TYR A 203 7.60 -18.21 2.24
CA TYR A 203 6.80 -17.17 2.88
C TYR A 203 6.73 -15.89 2.04
N MET A 204 7.86 -15.41 1.54
CA MET A 204 7.91 -14.23 0.67
C MET A 204 7.18 -14.46 -0.66
N GLU A 205 7.23 -15.67 -1.22
CA GLU A 205 6.48 -16.04 -2.44
C GLU A 205 4.96 -15.98 -2.23
N ILE A 206 4.44 -16.33 -1.04
CA ILE A 206 3.02 -16.17 -0.72
C ILE A 206 2.61 -14.70 -0.79
N GLY A 207 3.39 -13.80 -0.18
CA GLY A 207 3.16 -12.36 -0.25
C GLY A 207 3.21 -11.83 -1.69
N ARG A 208 4.20 -12.26 -2.46
CA ARG A 208 4.37 -11.91 -3.88
C ARG A 208 3.16 -12.32 -4.72
N ASP A 209 2.74 -13.58 -4.61
CA ASP A 209 1.70 -14.14 -5.47
C ASP A 209 0.31 -13.60 -5.08
N MET A 210 0.06 -13.36 -3.79
CA MET A 210 -1.16 -12.67 -3.33
C MET A 210 -1.25 -11.24 -3.87
N ARG A 211 -0.16 -10.47 -3.81
CA ARG A 211 -0.10 -9.12 -4.37
C ARG A 211 -0.34 -9.14 -5.88
N ARG A 212 0.35 -10.01 -6.62
CA ARG A 212 0.17 -10.14 -8.08
C ARG A 212 -1.25 -10.55 -8.47
N ALA A 213 -1.91 -11.37 -7.64
CA ALA A 213 -3.31 -11.73 -7.85
C ALA A 213 -4.22 -10.50 -7.73
N LEU A 214 -3.96 -9.62 -6.77
CA LEU A 214 -4.72 -8.39 -6.58
C LEU A 214 -4.43 -7.33 -7.65
N GLU A 215 -3.17 -7.18 -8.07
CA GLU A 215 -2.76 -6.27 -9.14
C GLU A 215 -3.31 -6.65 -10.52
N ALA A 216 -3.56 -7.95 -10.75
CA ALA A 216 -4.17 -8.43 -11.98
C ALA A 216 -5.68 -8.14 -12.08
N ILE A 217 -6.30 -7.64 -11.01
CA ILE A 217 -7.70 -7.20 -11.01
C ILE A 217 -7.77 -5.81 -11.62
N ASP A 218 -8.54 -5.68 -12.69
CA ASP A 218 -8.96 -4.40 -13.24
C ASP A 218 -10.37 -4.09 -12.71
N PRO A 219 -10.50 -3.26 -11.65
CA PRO A 219 -11.82 -2.94 -11.09
C PRO A 219 -12.64 -2.02 -12.00
N GLU A 220 -12.01 -1.33 -12.95
CA GLU A 220 -12.67 -0.42 -13.89
C GLU A 220 -13.20 -1.18 -15.11
N ASP A 221 -12.50 -2.24 -15.51
CA ASP A 221 -12.90 -3.15 -16.57
C ASP A 221 -12.75 -4.63 -16.13
N PRO A 222 -13.70 -5.15 -15.33
CA PRO A 222 -13.66 -6.54 -14.86
C PRO A 222 -13.64 -7.59 -15.99
N ALA A 223 -14.00 -7.20 -17.22
CA ALA A 223 -13.92 -8.08 -18.38
C ALA A 223 -12.49 -8.28 -18.88
N LYS A 224 -11.57 -7.34 -18.61
CA LYS A 224 -10.13 -7.47 -18.90
C LYS A 224 -9.35 -8.23 -17.83
N THR A 225 -9.96 -8.48 -16.68
CA THR A 225 -9.32 -9.23 -15.60
C THR A 225 -9.08 -10.69 -16.04
N ASP A 226 -7.81 -11.12 -16.06
CA ASP A 226 -7.45 -12.51 -16.34
C ASP A 226 -7.71 -13.38 -15.09
N LYS A 227 -8.95 -13.84 -14.97
CA LYS A 227 -9.40 -14.69 -13.86
C LYS A 227 -8.62 -16.00 -13.78
N ALA A 228 -8.16 -16.53 -14.91
CA ALA A 228 -7.41 -17.79 -14.93
C ALA A 228 -6.00 -17.60 -14.36
N GLN A 229 -5.33 -16.49 -14.70
CA GLN A 229 -4.05 -16.12 -14.09
C GLN A 229 -4.21 -15.87 -12.59
N ILE A 230 -5.25 -15.16 -12.16
CA ILE A 230 -5.51 -14.93 -10.73
C ILE A 230 -5.71 -16.24 -10.00
N GLU A 231 -6.57 -17.15 -10.50
CA GLU A 231 -6.78 -18.44 -9.85
C GLU A 231 -5.51 -19.29 -9.78
N LYS A 232 -4.64 -19.21 -10.79
CA LYS A 232 -3.33 -19.87 -10.76
C LYS A 232 -2.47 -19.32 -9.61
N LEU A 233 -2.39 -18.00 -9.46
CA LEU A 233 -1.64 -17.35 -8.37
C LEU A 233 -2.22 -17.71 -7.00
N LEU A 234 -3.54 -17.68 -6.83
CA LEU A 234 -4.20 -18.08 -5.57
C LEU A 234 -3.97 -19.57 -5.26
N GLY A 235 -3.89 -20.43 -6.28
CA GLY A 235 -3.49 -21.83 -6.15
C GLY A 235 -2.06 -21.99 -5.64
N GLN A 236 -1.11 -21.21 -6.19
CA GLN A 236 0.29 -21.20 -5.76
C GLN A 236 0.42 -20.71 -4.30
N VAL A 237 -0.35 -19.69 -3.91
CA VAL A 237 -0.43 -19.24 -2.51
C VAL A 237 -0.85 -20.39 -1.60
N LYS A 238 -1.91 -21.14 -1.95
CA LYS A 238 -2.35 -22.30 -1.15
C LYS A 238 -1.28 -23.39 -1.05
N GLU A 239 -0.65 -23.73 -2.16
CA GLU A 239 0.43 -24.73 -2.18
C GLU A 239 1.61 -24.31 -1.29
N ASN A 240 2.02 -23.04 -1.36
CA ASN A 240 3.11 -22.53 -0.55
C ASN A 240 2.75 -22.41 0.94
N MET A 241 1.49 -22.11 1.28
CA MET A 241 1.01 -22.19 2.68
C MET A 241 1.12 -23.61 3.27
N GLU A 242 0.90 -24.65 2.45
CA GLU A 242 1.07 -26.04 2.86
C GLU A 242 2.55 -26.38 3.10
N LYS A 243 3.45 -25.85 2.27
CA LYS A 243 4.90 -26.01 2.44
C LYS A 243 5.43 -25.33 3.70
N LEU A 244 4.74 -24.33 4.25
CA LEU A 244 5.08 -23.67 5.51
C LEU A 244 4.66 -24.44 6.77
N LYS A 245 3.99 -25.60 6.65
CA LYS A 245 3.63 -26.45 7.81
C LYS A 245 4.79 -26.73 8.80
N PRO A 246 6.04 -26.97 8.36
CA PRO A 246 7.15 -27.17 9.29
C PRO A 246 7.46 -25.97 10.20
N ALA A 247 7.02 -24.77 9.83
CA ALA A 247 7.22 -23.53 10.59
C ALA A 247 5.91 -23.03 11.25
N GLU A 248 4.87 -23.85 11.35
CA GLU A 248 3.55 -23.45 11.85
C GLU A 248 3.54 -23.07 13.34
N ASP A 249 4.58 -23.45 14.07
CA ASP A 249 4.79 -23.14 15.47
C ASP A 249 5.64 -21.87 15.70
N VAL A 250 6.10 -21.22 14.63
CA VAL A 250 6.65 -19.86 14.65
C VAL A 250 5.50 -18.87 14.91
N SER A 251 5.77 -17.87 15.74
CA SER A 251 4.78 -16.88 16.13
C SER A 251 4.20 -16.17 14.91
N GLY A 252 2.88 -16.02 14.88
CA GLY A 252 2.17 -15.32 13.79
C GLY A 252 1.89 -16.15 12.53
N VAL A 253 2.57 -17.28 12.28
CA VAL A 253 2.39 -18.08 11.05
C VAL A 253 0.96 -18.59 10.89
N LYS A 254 0.31 -19.04 11.99
CA LYS A 254 -1.09 -19.47 11.96
C LYS A 254 -2.05 -18.35 11.58
N SER A 255 -1.87 -17.16 12.16
CA SER A 255 -2.70 -16.00 11.86
C SER A 255 -2.54 -15.56 10.41
N PHE A 256 -1.30 -15.53 9.92
CA PHE A 256 -0.96 -15.25 8.53
C PHE A 256 -1.61 -16.22 7.54
N LYS A 257 -1.53 -17.54 7.79
CA LYS A 257 -2.22 -18.54 6.95
C LYS A 257 -3.72 -18.30 6.95
N SER A 258 -4.31 -18.02 8.11
CA SER A 258 -5.74 -17.76 8.24
C SER A 258 -6.18 -16.49 7.51
N SER A 259 -5.43 -15.39 7.58
CA SER A 259 -5.74 -14.17 6.83
C SER A 259 -5.52 -14.33 5.34
N ALA A 260 -4.50 -15.08 4.91
CA ALA A 260 -4.30 -15.45 3.51
C ALA A 260 -5.49 -16.24 2.95
N GLU A 261 -6.00 -17.24 3.67
CA GLU A 261 -7.20 -17.99 3.27
C GLU A 261 -8.44 -17.10 3.15
N ARG A 262 -8.63 -16.17 4.09
CA ARG A 262 -9.72 -15.17 4.02
C ARG A 262 -9.57 -14.29 2.79
N ALA A 263 -8.38 -13.75 2.54
CA ALA A 263 -8.11 -12.91 1.37
C ALA A 263 -8.40 -13.66 0.05
N ILE A 264 -7.93 -14.91 -0.08
CA ILE A 264 -8.25 -15.77 -1.24
C ILE A 264 -9.77 -15.92 -1.43
N GLY A 265 -10.50 -16.17 -0.33
CA GLY A 265 -11.96 -16.27 -0.37
C GLY A 265 -12.64 -14.99 -0.85
N ARG A 266 -12.20 -13.82 -0.35
CA ARG A 266 -12.79 -12.53 -0.74
C ARG A 266 -12.46 -12.13 -2.18
N ILE A 267 -11.23 -12.39 -2.64
CA ILE A 267 -10.85 -12.20 -4.05
C ILE A 267 -11.77 -13.05 -4.96
N ARG A 268 -11.99 -14.32 -4.62
CA ARG A 268 -12.88 -15.21 -5.39
C ARG A 268 -14.32 -14.73 -5.42
N THR A 269 -14.84 -14.28 -4.28
CA THR A 269 -16.21 -13.73 -4.18
C THR A 269 -16.37 -12.50 -5.06
N TYR A 270 -15.41 -11.58 -5.04
CA TYR A 270 -15.41 -10.41 -5.91
C TYR A 270 -15.38 -10.80 -7.39
N LEU A 271 -14.46 -11.71 -7.78
CA LEU A 271 -14.33 -12.17 -9.18
C LEU A 271 -15.56 -12.93 -9.71
N ALA A 272 -16.35 -13.54 -8.83
CA ALA A 272 -17.62 -14.17 -9.19
C ALA A 272 -18.72 -13.16 -9.54
N GLY A 273 -18.48 -11.85 -9.35
CA GLY A 273 -19.46 -10.79 -9.60
C GLY A 273 -20.53 -10.68 -8.50
N GLY A 274 -20.32 -11.31 -7.34
CA GLY A 274 -21.20 -11.15 -6.18
C GLY A 274 -20.91 -9.83 -5.46
N GLY A 275 -21.94 -9.15 -4.96
CA GLY A 275 -21.80 -8.11 -3.92
C GLY A 275 -21.35 -6.70 -4.33
N GLY A 276 -21.07 -6.43 -5.61
CA GLY A 276 -20.79 -5.07 -6.10
C GLY A 276 -19.66 -4.36 -5.33
N ASN A 277 -19.88 -3.11 -4.95
CA ASN A 277 -18.89 -2.32 -4.18
C ASN A 277 -18.56 -2.93 -2.81
N ASP A 278 -19.51 -3.63 -2.17
CA ASP A 278 -19.28 -4.24 -0.86
C ASP A 278 -18.28 -5.40 -0.98
N ALA A 279 -18.38 -6.22 -2.03
CA ALA A 279 -17.43 -7.30 -2.26
C ALA A 279 -16.01 -6.79 -2.60
N PHE A 280 -15.91 -5.66 -3.30
CA PHE A 280 -14.64 -5.00 -3.54
C PHE A 280 -14.00 -4.51 -2.23
N ASN A 281 -14.78 -3.83 -1.39
CA ASN A 281 -14.32 -3.35 -0.10
C ASN A 281 -13.89 -4.51 0.83
N ASP A 282 -14.70 -5.57 0.91
CA ASP A 282 -14.38 -6.78 1.67
C ASP A 282 -13.07 -7.43 1.19
N MET A 283 -12.81 -7.43 -0.13
CA MET A 283 -11.57 -7.94 -0.72
C MET A 283 -10.36 -7.10 -0.31
N VAL A 284 -10.46 -5.78 -0.40
CA VAL A 284 -9.39 -4.85 0.00
C VAL A 284 -9.10 -4.97 1.50
N GLU A 285 -10.12 -5.04 2.33
CA GLU A 285 -9.96 -5.22 3.78
C GLU A 285 -9.26 -6.53 4.11
N ALA A 286 -9.70 -7.65 3.51
CA ALA A 286 -9.10 -8.95 3.75
C ALA A 286 -7.64 -9.02 3.28
N TYR A 287 -7.29 -8.37 2.16
CA TYR A 287 -5.90 -8.24 1.72
C TYR A 287 -5.06 -7.40 2.69
N ASN A 288 -5.58 -6.27 3.16
CA ASN A 288 -4.86 -5.41 4.10
C ASN A 288 -4.65 -6.11 5.46
N ASP A 289 -5.60 -6.93 5.91
CA ASP A 289 -5.44 -7.81 7.07
C ASP A 289 -4.34 -8.86 6.85
N PHE A 290 -4.32 -9.50 5.66
CA PHE A 290 -3.25 -10.41 5.27
C PHE A 290 -1.87 -9.74 5.33
N ILE A 291 -1.72 -8.53 4.77
CA ILE A 291 -0.46 -7.78 4.82
C ILE A 291 -0.09 -7.42 6.27
N ARG A 292 -1.06 -7.04 7.11
CA ARG A 292 -0.82 -6.74 8.52
C ARG A 292 -0.30 -7.94 9.28
N ASP A 293 -0.89 -9.12 9.09
CA ASP A 293 -0.42 -10.35 9.73
C ASP A 293 0.92 -10.84 9.14
N SER A 294 1.13 -10.67 7.84
CA SER A 294 2.41 -10.93 7.19
C SER A 294 3.52 -10.08 7.80
N ASN A 295 3.31 -8.78 7.97
CA ASN A 295 4.30 -7.88 8.57
C ASN A 295 4.66 -8.20 10.03
N ARG A 296 3.94 -9.11 10.71
CA ARG A 296 4.26 -9.57 12.07
C ARG A 296 5.16 -10.81 12.11
N ILE A 297 5.37 -11.47 10.98
CA ILE A 297 6.22 -12.67 10.91
C ILE A 297 7.68 -12.26 10.91
N ASP A 298 8.45 -12.88 11.81
CA ASP A 298 9.90 -12.92 11.73
C ASP A 298 10.34 -13.98 10.71
N ALA A 299 10.71 -13.54 9.51
CA ALA A 299 11.16 -14.44 8.45
C ALA A 299 12.46 -15.20 8.79
N SER A 300 13.28 -14.68 9.73
CA SER A 300 14.53 -15.32 10.13
C SER A 300 14.31 -16.55 11.02
N GLU A 301 13.14 -16.66 11.66
CA GLU A 301 12.76 -17.82 12.48
C GLU A 301 12.22 -18.99 11.66
N LEU A 302 11.80 -18.76 10.41
CA LEU A 302 11.09 -19.76 9.60
C LEU A 302 11.96 -20.95 9.18
N ASP A 303 13.25 -20.74 8.98
CA ASP A 303 14.21 -21.80 8.61
C ASP A 303 14.95 -22.38 9.84
N ASN A 304 14.74 -21.79 11.03
CA ASN A 304 15.31 -22.30 12.27
C ASN A 304 14.53 -23.54 12.70
N LYS A 305 15.14 -24.72 12.54
CA LYS A 305 14.62 -25.93 13.18
C LYS A 305 14.60 -25.70 14.69
N LYS A 306 13.42 -25.75 15.32
CA LYS A 306 13.37 -25.94 16.78
C LYS A 306 14.16 -27.21 17.08
N LYS A 307 15.21 -27.05 17.91
CA LYS A 307 15.93 -28.17 18.51
C LYS A 307 15.03 -28.89 19.50
#